data_AF-W3VNH3-F1
#
_entry.id   AF-W3VNH3-F1
#
_cell.length_a   1.000
_cell.length_b   1.000
_cell.length_c   1.000
_cell.angle_alpha   90.00
_cell.angle_beta   90.00
_cell.angle_gamma   90.00
#
_symmetry.space_group_name_H-M   'P 1'
#
loop_
_entity.id
_entity.type
_entity.pdbx_description
1 polymer ?
#
loop_
_entity_poly.entity_id
_entity_poly.type
_entity_poly.pdbx_seq_one_letter_code
_entity_poly.pdbx_strand_id
1 'polypeptide(L)'
;MGKDEGVDESNLFNIMLEQADDIDFSDPSKPRDQQVDPTELKVAGVEVSKLFCVVYWALLHSEDEEGITAGLDMMNMQQAKKAVHGTFLFNVRPAPESGAGNEVIQFYVDMRREGTIIRGPGPAKPKPDCILTINDRDMIRIALGQMSPQAAFMKGKVKVKGNIMLGLRMQTVLMNEVKKMSRVAKL
;
A
#
# COMPACT_ATOMS: atom_id res chain seq x y z
N MET A 1 -17.89 4.75 36.01
CA MET A 1 -16.55 5.34 36.23
C MET A 1 -15.60 4.56 35.33
N GLY A 2 -15.38 4.86 34.05
CA GLY A 2 -15.32 6.16 33.38
C GLY A 2 -13.88 6.66 33.45
N LYS A 3 -13.19 6.68 32.30
CA LYS A 3 -11.80 7.15 31.98
C LYS A 3 -10.78 6.00 31.78
N ASP A 4 -10.01 5.88 30.70
CA ASP A 4 -9.65 6.86 29.65
C ASP A 4 -9.83 6.31 28.23
N GLU A 5 -10.49 7.12 27.40
CA GLU A 5 -10.42 7.10 25.95
C GLU A 5 -9.07 7.70 25.54
N GLY A 6 -8.10 6.85 25.23
CA GLY A 6 -6.86 7.25 24.56
C GLY A 6 -7.01 7.11 23.05
N VAL A 7 -7.86 7.93 22.42
CA VAL A 7 -7.78 8.19 20.97
C VAL A 7 -6.95 9.45 20.80
N ASP A 8 -5.63 9.30 20.91
CA ASP A 8 -4.67 10.30 20.48
C ASP A 8 -3.31 9.64 20.22
N GLU A 9 -3.17 9.00 19.06
CA GLU A 9 -1.86 8.66 18.50
C GLU A 9 -1.89 9.01 17.01
N SER A 10 -1.34 10.17 16.68
CA SER A 10 -1.11 10.66 15.32
C SER A 10 -0.16 9.73 14.55
N ASN A 11 -0.68 8.60 14.09
CA ASN A 11 0.01 7.68 13.20
C ASN A 11 0.12 8.36 11.83
N LEU A 12 1.33 8.80 11.43
CA LEU A 12 1.58 9.45 10.13
C LEU A 12 0.96 8.66 8.97
N PHE A 13 0.99 7.33 9.04
CA PHE A 13 0.36 6.50 8.03
C PHE A 13 -1.16 6.69 7.93
N ASN A 14 -1.86 6.79 9.07
CA ASN A 14 -3.30 7.07 9.08
C ASN A 14 -3.58 8.47 8.53
N ILE A 15 -2.80 9.46 8.96
CA ILE A 15 -2.94 10.85 8.49
C ILE A 15 -2.77 10.90 6.96
N MET A 16 -1.74 10.25 6.43
CA MET A 16 -1.49 10.19 5.00
C MET A 16 -2.61 9.45 4.24
N LEU A 17 -3.19 8.40 4.82
CA LEU A 17 -4.33 7.70 4.22
C LEU A 17 -5.59 8.57 4.20
N GLU A 18 -5.89 9.26 5.30
CA GLU A 18 -7.06 10.14 5.43
C GLU A 18 -6.94 11.35 4.50
N GLN A 19 -5.76 11.94 4.42
CA GLN A 19 -5.47 13.13 3.61
C GLN A 19 -4.99 12.78 2.18
N ALA A 20 -5.00 11.51 1.77
CA ALA A 20 -4.49 11.11 0.44
C ALA A 20 -5.23 11.79 -0.73
N ASP A 21 -6.44 12.31 -0.51
CA ASP A 21 -7.16 13.06 -1.53
C ASP A 21 -6.65 14.50 -1.68
N ASP A 22 -6.09 15.08 -0.60
CA ASP A 22 -5.66 16.48 -0.51
C ASP A 22 -4.14 16.67 -0.57
N ILE A 23 -3.35 15.61 -0.36
CA ILE A 23 -1.90 15.65 -0.47
C ILE A 23 -1.47 15.73 -1.94
N ASP A 24 -0.67 16.75 -2.26
CA ASP A 24 0.08 16.80 -3.51
C ASP A 24 1.24 15.79 -3.43
N PHE A 25 1.11 14.70 -4.19
CA PHE A 25 2.11 13.64 -4.26
C PHE A 25 3.12 13.84 -5.40
N SER A 26 3.19 15.03 -6.01
CA SER A 26 4.20 15.35 -7.01
C SER A 26 5.60 15.53 -6.39
N ASP A 27 6.63 15.19 -7.17
CA ASP A 27 8.04 15.36 -6.79
C ASP A 27 8.59 16.63 -7.45
N PRO A 28 8.64 17.78 -6.75
CA PRO A 28 9.11 19.03 -7.35
C PRO A 28 10.61 18.98 -7.72
N SER A 29 11.37 17.98 -7.25
CA SER A 29 12.80 17.84 -7.54
C SER A 29 13.10 17.19 -8.89
N LYS A 30 12.11 16.51 -9.51
CA LYS A 30 12.27 15.83 -10.81
C LYS A 30 11.61 16.57 -11.96
N PRO A 31 12.15 16.50 -13.19
CA PRO A 31 11.46 16.96 -14.40
C PRO A 31 10.10 16.26 -14.60
N ARG A 32 9.07 17.00 -15.04
CA ARG A 32 7.69 16.48 -15.18
C ARG A 32 7.56 15.24 -16.06
N ASP A 33 8.42 15.08 -17.07
CA ASP A 33 8.46 13.93 -17.98
C ASP A 33 9.08 12.66 -17.35
N GLN A 34 9.69 12.80 -16.17
CA GLN A 34 10.30 11.73 -15.38
C GLN A 34 9.60 11.52 -14.03
N GLN A 35 8.61 12.36 -13.71
CA GLN A 35 7.79 12.21 -12.51
C GLN A 35 6.81 11.05 -12.71
N VAL A 36 6.85 10.10 -11.78
CA VAL A 36 5.76 9.14 -11.61
C VAL A 36 4.74 9.80 -10.70
N ASP A 37 3.48 9.82 -11.11
CA ASP A 37 2.37 10.38 -10.33
C ASP A 37 1.60 9.24 -9.61
N PRO A 38 1.78 9.05 -8.29
CA PRO A 38 1.07 8.02 -7.54
C PRO A 38 -0.44 8.27 -7.46
N THR A 39 -0.92 9.50 -7.72
CA THR A 39 -2.35 9.83 -7.67
C THR A 39 -3.15 9.14 -8.77
N GLU A 40 -2.49 8.71 -9.85
CA GLU A 40 -3.10 7.88 -10.88
C GLU A 40 -3.62 6.55 -10.32
N LEU A 41 -3.18 6.12 -9.13
CA LEU A 41 -3.70 4.93 -8.47
C LEU A 41 -5.07 5.13 -7.84
N LYS A 42 -5.41 6.37 -7.46
CA LYS A 42 -6.63 6.66 -6.69
C LYS A 42 -7.89 6.26 -7.46
N VAL A 43 -8.82 5.64 -6.74
CA VAL A 43 -10.16 5.31 -7.23
C VAL A 43 -11.16 5.72 -6.15
N ALA A 44 -12.14 6.54 -6.53
CA ALA A 44 -13.15 7.04 -5.61
C ALA A 44 -13.88 5.87 -4.91
N GLY A 45 -14.01 5.96 -3.58
CA GLY A 45 -14.64 4.93 -2.75
C GLY A 45 -13.76 3.72 -2.41
N VAL A 46 -12.52 3.65 -2.92
CA VAL A 46 -11.66 2.46 -2.77
C VAL A 46 -10.45 2.81 -1.93
N GLU A 47 -10.44 2.42 -0.66
CA GLU A 47 -9.39 2.80 0.27
C GLU A 47 -8.04 2.19 -0.09
N VAL A 48 -8.02 0.96 -0.64
CA VAL A 48 -6.78 0.30 -1.06
C VAL A 48 -6.06 1.09 -2.15
N SER A 49 -6.79 1.88 -2.94
CA SER A 49 -6.18 2.76 -3.94
C SER A 49 -5.33 3.87 -3.28
N LYS A 50 -5.82 4.43 -2.18
CA LYS A 50 -5.10 5.41 -1.35
C LYS A 50 -3.90 4.77 -0.67
N LEU A 51 -4.07 3.55 -0.15
CA LEU A 51 -2.97 2.77 0.41
C LEU A 51 -1.82 2.58 -0.60
N PHE A 52 -2.13 2.18 -1.83
CA PHE A 52 -1.10 2.04 -2.86
C PHE A 52 -0.48 3.38 -3.25
N CYS A 53 -1.26 4.44 -3.35
CA CYS A 53 -0.77 5.81 -3.58
C CYS A 53 0.26 6.22 -2.51
N VAL A 54 -0.12 6.12 -1.23
CA VAL A 54 0.73 6.51 -0.09
C VAL A 54 2.01 5.67 -0.03
N VAL A 55 1.89 4.34 -0.15
CA VAL A 55 3.06 3.45 -0.12
C VAL A 55 3.98 3.72 -1.32
N TYR A 56 3.42 3.91 -2.51
CA TYR A 56 4.24 4.15 -3.69
C TYR A 56 4.97 5.48 -3.59
N TRP A 57 4.27 6.53 -3.19
CA TRP A 57 4.87 7.83 -2.93
C TRP A 57 5.98 7.77 -1.89
N ALA A 58 5.75 7.08 -0.76
CA ALA A 58 6.75 6.94 0.30
C ALA A 58 8.03 6.23 -0.19
N LEU A 59 7.91 5.23 -1.06
CA LEU A 59 9.08 4.56 -1.67
C LEU A 59 9.82 5.43 -2.69
N LEU A 60 9.12 6.35 -3.36
CA LEU A 60 9.71 7.28 -4.33
C LEU A 60 10.44 8.45 -3.65
N HIS A 61 10.02 8.82 -2.43
CA HIS A 61 10.52 9.97 -1.67
C HIS A 61 11.26 9.57 -0.39
N SER A 62 11.52 8.28 -0.17
CA SER A 62 12.20 7.79 1.04
C SER A 62 13.61 8.35 1.24
N GLU A 63 14.22 8.84 0.16
CA GLU A 63 15.58 9.42 0.16
C GLU A 63 15.57 10.95 0.34
N ASP A 64 14.39 11.56 0.45
CA ASP A 64 14.25 12.98 0.76
C ASP A 64 14.55 13.22 2.25
N GLU A 65 15.68 13.87 2.52
CA GLU A 65 16.14 14.19 3.88
C GLU A 65 15.35 15.34 4.55
N GLU A 66 14.55 16.09 3.78
CA GLU A 66 13.73 17.20 4.29
C GLU A 66 12.21 16.90 4.24
N GLY A 67 11.83 15.77 3.64
CA GLY A 67 10.44 15.36 3.44
C GLY A 67 9.74 14.80 4.69
N ILE A 68 8.43 14.53 4.59
CA ILE A 68 7.61 14.00 5.70
C ILE A 68 8.06 12.61 6.19
N THR A 69 8.80 11.88 5.36
CA THR A 69 9.39 10.58 5.68
C THR A 69 10.82 10.67 6.21
N ALA A 70 11.40 11.88 6.30
CA ALA A 70 12.75 12.07 6.78
C ALA A 70 12.92 11.53 8.21
N GLY A 71 14.03 10.83 8.46
CA GLY A 71 14.32 10.19 9.74
C GLY A 71 13.52 8.91 10.04
N LEU A 72 12.52 8.58 9.21
CA LEU A 72 11.93 7.25 9.17
C LEU A 72 12.84 6.42 8.25
N ASP A 73 13.55 5.44 8.81
CA ASP A 73 14.43 4.50 8.10
C ASP A 73 13.65 3.62 7.09
N MET A 74 12.96 4.24 6.13
CA MET A 74 12.09 3.64 5.14
C MET A 74 12.93 2.97 4.07
N MET A 75 12.45 1.85 3.54
CA MET A 75 13.07 1.26 2.36
C MET A 75 12.92 2.21 1.18
N ASN A 76 14.02 2.46 0.46
CA ASN A 76 13.91 3.05 -0.87
C ASN A 76 13.42 2.03 -1.90
N MET A 77 13.07 2.52 -3.10
CA MET A 77 12.55 1.65 -4.16
C MET A 77 13.49 0.48 -4.51
N GLN A 78 14.81 0.70 -4.54
CA GLN A 78 15.76 -0.37 -4.86
C GLN A 78 15.82 -1.43 -3.75
N GLN A 79 15.78 -1.00 -2.49
CA GLN A 79 15.73 -1.90 -1.34
C GLN A 79 14.42 -2.69 -1.33
N ALA A 80 13.27 -2.04 -1.58
CA ALA A 80 11.97 -2.69 -1.67
C ALA A 80 11.93 -3.74 -2.79
N LYS A 81 12.46 -3.41 -3.99
CA LYS A 81 12.61 -4.35 -5.10
C LYS A 81 13.45 -5.55 -4.73
N LYS A 82 14.60 -5.34 -4.08
CA LYS A 82 15.47 -6.42 -3.63
C LYS A 82 14.81 -7.29 -2.56
N ALA A 83 14.11 -6.66 -1.62
CA ALA A 83 13.44 -7.34 -0.52
C ALA A 83 12.27 -8.18 -1.01
N VAL A 84 11.47 -7.70 -1.96
CA VAL A 84 10.29 -8.40 -2.46
C VAL A 84 10.64 -9.34 -3.62
N HIS A 85 11.25 -8.79 -4.68
CA HIS A 85 11.69 -9.47 -5.90
C HIS A 85 10.60 -10.35 -6.54
N GLY A 86 9.52 -9.71 -7.01
CA GLY A 86 8.43 -10.40 -7.67
C GLY A 86 7.33 -9.48 -8.19
N THR A 87 6.39 -10.06 -8.93
CA THR A 87 5.25 -9.36 -9.53
C THR A 87 3.94 -9.83 -8.91
N PHE A 88 3.02 -8.90 -8.67
CA PHE A 88 1.76 -9.15 -7.97
C PHE A 88 0.59 -8.56 -8.73
N LEU A 89 -0.55 -9.22 -8.64
CA LEU A 89 -1.84 -8.67 -9.03
C LEU A 89 -2.77 -8.71 -7.82
N PHE A 90 -3.25 -7.54 -7.41
CA PHE A 90 -4.24 -7.39 -6.36
C PHE A 90 -5.62 -7.20 -7.01
N ASN A 91 -6.50 -8.15 -6.75
CA ASN A 91 -7.92 -8.10 -7.09
C ASN A 91 -8.68 -7.59 -5.85
N VAL A 92 -8.99 -6.30 -5.83
CA VAL A 92 -9.69 -5.63 -4.73
C VAL A 92 -11.19 -5.66 -5.00
N ARG A 93 -11.95 -6.13 -4.02
CA ARG A 93 -13.41 -6.04 -4.04
C ARG A 93 -13.85 -4.80 -3.27
N PRO A 94 -14.49 -3.82 -3.92
CA PRO A 94 -15.00 -2.65 -3.23
C PRO A 94 -16.00 -3.02 -2.13
N ALA A 95 -16.11 -2.15 -1.13
CA ALA A 95 -17.16 -2.28 -0.13
C ALA A 95 -18.52 -1.93 -0.76
N PRO A 96 -19.62 -2.65 -0.47
CA PRO A 96 -20.94 -2.34 -1.02
C PRO A 96 -21.39 -0.89 -0.81
N GLU A 97 -21.02 -0.30 0.33
CA GLU A 97 -21.33 1.08 0.73
C GLU A 97 -20.39 2.14 0.14
N SER A 98 -19.38 1.76 -0.64
CA SER A 98 -18.34 2.68 -1.14
C SER A 98 -18.77 3.57 -2.31
N GLY A 99 -19.84 3.22 -3.01
CA GLY A 99 -20.22 3.87 -4.26
C GLY A 99 -19.34 3.50 -5.48
N ALA A 100 -18.29 2.68 -5.30
CA ALA A 100 -17.39 2.25 -6.38
C ALA A 100 -17.93 1.07 -7.22
N GLY A 101 -19.17 0.64 -6.96
CA GLY A 101 -19.80 -0.51 -7.62
C GLY A 101 -19.30 -1.86 -7.10
N ASN A 102 -19.66 -2.94 -7.82
CA ASN A 102 -19.34 -4.32 -7.42
C ASN A 102 -18.23 -4.97 -8.27
N GLU A 103 -17.65 -4.21 -9.20
CA GLU A 103 -16.59 -4.72 -10.05
C GLU A 103 -15.27 -4.84 -9.30
N VAL A 104 -14.50 -5.88 -9.63
CA VAL A 104 -13.18 -6.06 -9.06
C VAL A 104 -12.24 -5.04 -9.64
N ILE A 105 -11.56 -4.29 -8.78
CA ILE A 105 -10.56 -3.30 -9.17
C ILE A 105 -9.19 -3.95 -9.05
N GLN A 106 -8.39 -3.78 -10.09
CA GLN A 106 -7.11 -4.45 -10.21
C GLN A 106 -5.96 -3.48 -10.03
N PHE A 107 -4.93 -3.92 -9.32
CA PHE A 107 -3.65 -3.22 -9.20
C PHE A 107 -2.52 -4.19 -9.48
N TYR A 108 -1.64 -3.83 -10.41
CA TYR A 108 -0.44 -4.59 -10.71
C TYR A 108 0.77 -3.93 -10.04
N VAL A 109 1.59 -4.74 -9.38
CA VAL A 109 2.79 -4.31 -8.66
C VAL A 109 3.99 -5.06 -9.20
N ASP A 110 4.97 -4.36 -9.77
CA ASP A 110 6.24 -4.91 -10.19
C ASP A 110 7.37 -4.48 -9.25
N MET A 111 7.75 -5.37 -8.35
CA MET A 111 8.94 -5.20 -7.50
C MET A 111 10.11 -6.07 -7.98
N ARG A 112 10.04 -6.57 -9.22
CA ARG A 112 11.10 -7.37 -9.84
C ARG A 112 11.99 -6.52 -10.73
N ARG A 113 11.41 -5.68 -11.58
CA ARG A 113 12.16 -4.90 -12.57
C ARG A 113 11.98 -3.40 -12.39
N GLU A 114 10.77 -2.91 -12.54
CA GLU A 114 10.55 -1.46 -12.64
C GLU A 114 10.44 -0.80 -11.26
N GLY A 115 9.85 -1.46 -10.27
CA GLY A 115 9.49 -0.81 -9.01
C GLY A 115 8.23 0.05 -9.18
N THR A 116 7.22 -0.49 -9.86
CA THR A 116 6.02 0.25 -10.24
C THR A 116 4.76 -0.34 -9.65
N ILE A 117 3.78 0.53 -9.41
CA ILE A 117 2.41 0.17 -9.12
C ILE A 117 1.53 0.86 -10.15
N ILE A 118 0.63 0.11 -10.79
CA ILE A 118 -0.30 0.64 -11.79
C ILE A 118 -1.71 0.10 -11.55
N ARG A 119 -2.72 0.86 -12.00
CA ARG A 119 -4.10 0.35 -12.10
C ARG A 119 -4.22 -0.65 -13.26
N GLY A 120 -5.08 -1.64 -13.07
CA GLY A 120 -5.38 -2.66 -14.07
C GLY A 120 -4.60 -3.98 -13.88
N PRO A 121 -4.75 -4.90 -14.83
CA PRO A 121 -4.24 -6.26 -14.71
C PRO A 121 -2.72 -6.39 -14.90
N GLY A 122 -2.04 -5.33 -15.36
CA GLY A 122 -0.65 -5.38 -15.79
C GLY A 122 -0.46 -6.07 -17.14
N PRO A 123 0.78 -6.48 -17.48
CA PRO A 123 1.09 -7.12 -18.75
C PRO A 123 0.44 -8.49 -18.86
N ALA A 124 -0.01 -8.86 -20.07
CA ALA A 124 -0.62 -10.17 -20.33
C ALA A 124 0.37 -11.34 -20.14
N LYS A 125 1.66 -11.10 -20.40
CA LYS A 125 2.77 -12.03 -20.18
C LYS A 125 4.04 -11.28 -19.74
N PRO A 126 4.86 -11.87 -18.85
CA PRO A 126 4.56 -13.07 -18.07
C PRO A 126 3.37 -12.84 -17.11
N LYS A 127 2.70 -13.92 -16.71
CA LYS A 127 1.64 -13.82 -15.70
C LYS A 127 2.24 -13.36 -14.36
N PRO A 128 1.47 -12.63 -13.51
CA PRO A 128 1.92 -12.26 -12.18
C PRO A 128 2.34 -13.48 -11.37
N ASP A 129 3.44 -13.36 -10.61
CA ASP A 129 3.95 -14.44 -9.78
C ASP A 129 2.97 -14.79 -8.65
N CYS A 130 2.30 -13.78 -8.10
CA CYS A 130 1.35 -13.91 -7.01
C CYS A 130 0.09 -13.09 -7.30
N ILE A 131 -1.08 -13.70 -7.14
CA ILE A 131 -2.37 -13.02 -7.33
C ILE A 131 -3.12 -13.06 -6.00
N LEU A 132 -3.41 -11.89 -5.44
CA LEU A 132 -4.17 -11.73 -4.21
C LEU A 132 -5.60 -11.31 -4.55
N THR A 133 -6.58 -11.82 -3.81
CA THR A 133 -7.96 -11.35 -3.88
C THR A 133 -8.46 -11.06 -2.48
N ILE A 134 -8.92 -9.84 -2.26
CA ILE A 134 -9.21 -9.31 -0.93
C ILE A 134 -10.29 -8.24 -1.01
N ASN A 135 -11.08 -8.09 0.07
CA ASN A 135 -12.00 -6.96 0.18
C ASN A 135 -11.24 -5.70 0.57
N ASP A 136 -11.66 -4.55 0.03
CA ASP A 136 -11.05 -3.23 0.24
C ASP A 136 -10.79 -2.95 1.73
N ARG A 137 -11.83 -3.06 2.56
CA ARG A 137 -11.74 -2.80 4.01
C ARG A 137 -10.89 -3.83 4.77
N ASP A 138 -10.89 -5.10 4.34
CA ASP A 138 -10.06 -6.13 4.99
C ASP A 138 -8.57 -5.85 4.75
N MET A 139 -8.19 -5.36 3.56
CA MET A 139 -6.80 -4.98 3.25
C MET A 139 -6.32 -3.79 4.09
N ILE A 140 -7.15 -2.76 4.25
CA ILE A 140 -6.82 -1.62 5.12
C ILE A 140 -6.62 -2.08 6.56
N ARG A 141 -7.55 -2.89 7.09
CA ARG A 141 -7.41 -3.43 8.45
C ARG A 141 -6.14 -4.26 8.62
N ILE A 142 -5.73 -5.00 7.59
CA ILE A 142 -4.45 -5.72 7.59
C ILE A 142 -3.27 -4.75 7.60
N ALA A 143 -3.27 -3.74 6.72
CA ALA A 143 -2.18 -2.75 6.64
C ALA A 143 -2.03 -1.99 7.97
N LEU A 144 -3.13 -1.65 8.61
CA LEU A 144 -3.18 -0.97 9.92
C LEU A 144 -2.89 -1.89 11.11
N GLY A 145 -2.61 -3.18 10.90
CA GLY A 145 -2.39 -4.14 11.99
C GLY A 145 -3.65 -4.49 12.80
N GLN A 146 -4.82 -4.00 12.39
CA GLN A 146 -6.13 -4.27 13.01
C GLN A 146 -6.71 -5.65 12.65
N MET A 147 -6.07 -6.36 11.72
CA MET A 147 -6.42 -7.73 11.34
C MET A 147 -5.16 -8.54 11.07
N SER A 148 -5.07 -9.74 11.66
CA SER A 148 -3.99 -10.68 11.34
C SER A 148 -4.12 -11.17 9.88
N PRO A 149 -3.06 -11.02 9.06
CA PRO A 149 -3.03 -11.53 7.69
C PRO A 149 -3.21 -13.06 7.63
N GLN A 150 -2.60 -13.78 8.57
CA GLN A 150 -2.68 -15.23 8.65
C GLN A 150 -4.12 -15.68 8.96
N ALA A 151 -4.76 -15.03 9.93
CA ALA A 151 -6.15 -15.30 10.26
C ALA A 151 -7.09 -14.95 9.09
N ALA A 152 -6.83 -13.84 8.39
CA ALA A 152 -7.61 -13.43 7.23
C ALA A 152 -7.50 -14.44 6.07
N PHE A 153 -6.31 -14.98 5.83
CA PHE A 153 -6.08 -16.06 4.87
C PHE A 153 -6.83 -17.35 5.27
N MET A 154 -6.67 -17.82 6.52
CA MET A 154 -7.35 -19.02 7.02
C MET A 154 -8.87 -18.91 6.96
N LYS A 155 -9.43 -17.70 7.17
CA LYS A 155 -10.87 -17.42 7.07
C LYS A 155 -11.34 -17.16 5.62
N GLY A 156 -10.45 -17.26 4.64
CA GLY A 156 -10.77 -17.04 3.23
C GLY A 156 -11.06 -15.59 2.83
N LYS A 157 -10.75 -14.61 3.70
CA LYS A 157 -10.85 -13.17 3.42
C LYS A 157 -9.78 -12.69 2.46
N VAL A 158 -8.60 -13.33 2.51
CA VAL A 158 -7.54 -13.18 1.51
C VAL A 158 -7.39 -14.50 0.78
N LYS A 159 -7.52 -14.46 -0.54
CA LYS A 159 -7.20 -15.61 -1.39
C LYS A 159 -5.90 -15.33 -2.12
N VAL A 160 -5.01 -16.31 -2.17
CA VAL A 160 -3.72 -16.20 -2.85
C VAL A 160 -3.62 -17.31 -3.90
N LYS A 161 -3.20 -16.96 -5.11
CA LYS A 161 -2.85 -17.89 -6.19
C LYS A 161 -1.42 -17.64 -6.66
N GLY A 162 -0.75 -18.68 -7.16
CA GLY A 162 0.65 -18.59 -7.58
C GLY A 162 1.62 -18.78 -6.42
N ASN A 163 2.67 -17.97 -6.35
CA ASN A 163 3.73 -18.07 -5.36
C ASN A 163 3.30 -17.48 -4.00
N ILE A 164 2.78 -18.34 -3.12
CA ILE A 164 2.31 -17.96 -1.78
C ILE A 164 3.45 -17.39 -0.91
N MET A 165 4.65 -17.96 -0.99
CA MET A 165 5.81 -17.51 -0.21
C MET A 165 6.19 -16.07 -0.57
N LEU A 166 6.05 -15.70 -1.84
CA LEU A 166 6.25 -14.34 -2.29
C LEU A 166 5.15 -13.40 -1.75
N GLY A 167 3.90 -13.87 -1.63
CA GLY A 167 2.83 -13.15 -0.95
C GLY A 167 3.13 -12.87 0.53
N LEU A 168 3.64 -13.86 1.27
CA LEU A 168 4.07 -13.68 2.67
C LEU A 168 5.24 -12.71 2.81
N ARG A 169 6.17 -12.73 1.85
CA ARG A 169 7.30 -11.79 1.82
C ARG A 169 6.82 -10.35 1.61
N MET A 170 5.94 -10.12 0.64
CA MET A 170 5.32 -8.81 0.41
C MET A 170 4.57 -8.32 1.65
N GLN A 171 3.77 -9.19 2.28
CA GLN A 171 3.07 -8.87 3.52
C GLN A 171 4.04 -8.43 4.63
N THR A 172 5.16 -9.13 4.79
CA THR A 172 6.17 -8.81 5.81
C THR A 172 6.82 -7.44 5.54
N VAL A 173 7.20 -7.18 4.29
CA VAL A 173 7.78 -5.88 3.88
C VAL A 173 6.78 -4.75 4.13
N LEU A 174 5.55 -4.87 3.62
CA LEU A 174 4.52 -3.85 3.79
C LEU A 174 4.27 -3.54 5.27
N MET A 175 4.10 -4.56 6.12
CA MET A 175 3.85 -4.35 7.54
C MET A 175 5.04 -3.71 8.28
N ASN A 176 6.27 -4.01 7.88
CA ASN A 176 7.45 -3.38 8.47
C ASN A 176 7.52 -1.91 8.11
N GLU A 177 7.26 -1.55 6.84
CA GLU A 177 7.29 -0.15 6.40
C GLU A 177 6.13 0.66 6.99
N VAL A 178 4.92 0.10 7.04
CA VAL A 178 3.78 0.75 7.72
C VAL A 178 4.10 0.98 9.21
N LYS A 179 4.71 -0.01 9.89
CA LYS A 179 5.10 0.14 11.29
C LYS A 179 6.13 1.27 11.50
N LYS A 180 7.05 1.50 10.55
CA LYS A 180 7.99 2.62 10.63
C LYS A 180 7.25 3.95 10.54
N MET A 181 6.29 4.08 9.63
CA MET A 181 5.43 5.26 9.52
C MET A 181 4.56 5.48 10.76
N SER A 182 4.18 4.42 11.47
CA SER A 182 3.46 4.52 12.75
C SER A 182 4.31 4.94 13.95
N ARG A 183 5.64 4.99 13.85
CA ARG A 183 6.54 5.29 14.98
C ARG A 183 6.77 6.78 15.24
N VAL A 184 6.23 7.69 14.43
CA VAL A 184 6.39 9.16 14.60
C VAL A 184 5.84 9.67 15.95
N ALA A 185 4.94 8.93 16.62
CA ALA A 185 4.30 9.33 17.87
C ALA A 185 5.14 9.17 19.16
N LYS A 186 6.46 8.93 19.09
CA LYS A 186 7.31 8.70 20.29
C LYS A 186 8.39 9.76 20.57
N LEU A 187 8.30 10.93 19.93
CA LEU A 187 9.13 12.09 20.24
C LEU A 187 8.22 13.22 20.77
#